data_AF-A0A3S8VNQ8-F1
#
_entry.id   AF-A0A3S8VNQ8-F1
#
_cell.length_a   1.000
_cell.length_b   1.000
_cell.length_c   1.000
_cell.angle_alpha   90.00
_cell.angle_beta   90.00
_cell.angle_gamma   90.00
#
_symmetry.space_group_name_H-M   'P 1'
#
loop_
_entity.id
_entity.type
_entity.pdbx_description
1 polymer ?
#
loop_
_entity_poly.entity_id
_entity_poly.type
_entity_poly.pdbx_seq_one_letter_code
_entity_poly.pdbx_strand_id
1 'polypeptide(L)'
;MPPKTGRHRAPRRPTRAHPVFFALGALLPVAAGVAIWLVGQHHTPEYTTSLFGQEGEGAVTLKARLGTALFGLAVIQVLLALLMYGRRGGLTAAPRRIRLTHRVIGWGAFALSVPIAYHCVRTYGVETSSTRVYLHSVAGCALYGAFVAKVLVVHSRHLPGWLLPAAGSTLFAAIGVLWYSAPLWVLNEYAVPGL
;
A
#
# COMPACT_ATOMS: atom_id res chain seq x y z
N MET A 1 -59.35 4.01 -19.13
CA MET A 1 -57.97 4.09 -18.59
C MET A 1 -57.81 3.00 -17.53
N PRO A 2 -56.89 2.03 -17.67
CA PRO A 2 -56.65 1.04 -16.61
C PRO A 2 -55.77 1.65 -15.49
N PRO A 3 -55.98 1.26 -14.21
CA PRO A 3 -55.22 1.79 -13.08
C PRO A 3 -53.79 1.23 -13.04
N LYS A 4 -52.81 2.11 -12.81
CA LYS A 4 -51.39 1.76 -12.61
C LYS A 4 -51.23 1.03 -11.28
N THR A 5 -51.03 -0.29 -11.31
CA THR A 5 -50.64 -1.08 -10.14
C THR A 5 -49.23 -0.67 -9.69
N GLY A 6 -49.13 0.00 -8.53
CA GLY A 6 -47.86 0.31 -7.89
C GLY A 6 -47.16 -0.96 -7.43
N ARG A 7 -46.04 -1.31 -8.06
CA ARG A 7 -45.15 -2.36 -7.55
C ARG A 7 -44.45 -1.84 -6.30
N HIS A 8 -44.97 -2.18 -5.13
CA HIS A 8 -44.24 -2.06 -3.86
C HIS A 8 -42.93 -2.85 -3.98
N ARG A 9 -41.79 -2.14 -4.09
CA ARG A 9 -40.46 -2.75 -3.95
C ARG A 9 -40.32 -3.18 -2.51
N ALA A 10 -40.34 -4.49 -2.26
CA ALA A 10 -39.99 -5.04 -0.97
C ALA A 10 -38.59 -4.56 -0.54
N PRO A 11 -38.38 -4.25 0.76
CA PRO A 11 -37.07 -3.87 1.27
C PRO A 11 -36.09 -5.03 1.04
N ARG A 12 -35.01 -4.76 0.29
CA ARG A 12 -33.89 -5.70 0.14
C ARG A 12 -33.30 -5.94 1.53
N ARG A 13 -33.46 -7.16 2.06
CA ARG A 13 -32.75 -7.59 3.27
C ARG A 13 -31.25 -7.33 3.06
N PRO A 14 -30.54 -6.71 4.02
CA PRO A 14 -29.10 -6.58 3.93
C PRO A 14 -28.51 -7.98 3.87
N THR A 15 -27.84 -8.31 2.77
CA THR A 15 -27.02 -9.52 2.66
C THR A 15 -26.00 -9.46 3.79
N ARG A 16 -26.16 -10.32 4.81
CA ARG A 16 -25.12 -10.55 5.82
C ARG A 16 -23.86 -10.91 5.04
N ALA A 17 -22.89 -9.99 5.00
CA ALA A 17 -21.58 -10.31 4.50
C ALA A 17 -21.06 -11.48 5.34
N HIS A 18 -20.82 -12.63 4.69
CA HIS A 18 -20.50 -13.85 5.40
C HIS A 18 -19.22 -13.63 6.24
N PRO A 19 -19.21 -14.02 7.53
CA PRO A 19 -18.08 -13.79 8.43
C PRO A 19 -16.76 -14.34 7.88
N VAL A 20 -16.84 -15.37 7.04
CA VAL A 20 -15.72 -15.95 6.29
C VAL A 20 -14.98 -14.92 5.42
N PHE A 21 -15.68 -14.06 4.68
CA PHE A 21 -15.01 -13.06 3.82
C PHE A 21 -14.28 -11.99 4.63
N PHE A 22 -14.84 -11.59 5.77
CA PHE A 22 -14.17 -10.68 6.70
C PHE A 22 -12.94 -11.33 7.32
N ALA A 23 -13.08 -12.59 7.78
CA ALA A 23 -11.96 -13.35 8.32
C ALA A 23 -10.83 -13.48 7.28
N LEU A 24 -11.14 -13.90 6.06
CA LEU A 24 -10.15 -13.99 4.97
C LEU A 24 -9.56 -12.62 4.61
N GLY A 25 -10.39 -11.58 4.57
CA GLY A 25 -9.99 -10.20 4.28
C GLY A 25 -9.05 -9.59 5.32
N ALA A 26 -9.04 -10.12 6.56
CA ALA A 26 -8.12 -9.72 7.62
C ALA A 26 -6.91 -10.67 7.73
N LEU A 27 -7.14 -11.98 7.68
CA LEU A 27 -6.11 -13.01 7.89
C LEU A 27 -5.06 -13.01 6.78
N LEU A 28 -5.47 -12.91 5.50
CA LEU A 28 -4.52 -12.98 4.38
C LEU A 28 -3.53 -11.79 4.36
N PRO A 29 -3.96 -10.53 4.56
CA PRO A 29 -3.05 -9.39 4.74
C PRO A 29 -2.06 -9.57 5.89
N VAL A 30 -2.54 -10.02 7.05
CA VAL A 30 -1.70 -10.23 8.24
C VAL A 30 -0.71 -11.35 7.98
N ALA A 31 -1.16 -12.47 7.43
CA ALA A 31 -0.31 -13.61 7.07
C ALA A 31 0.79 -13.20 6.08
N ALA A 32 0.49 -12.36 5.09
CA ALA A 32 1.48 -11.85 4.15
C ALA A 32 2.56 -11.01 4.86
N GLY A 33 2.16 -10.09 5.75
CA GLY A 33 3.11 -9.30 6.53
C GLY A 33 3.97 -10.16 7.47
N VAL A 34 3.36 -11.11 8.17
CA VAL A 34 4.05 -12.05 9.07
C VAL A 34 5.00 -12.96 8.29
N ALA A 35 4.60 -13.44 7.11
CA ALA A 35 5.48 -14.26 6.26
C ALA A 35 6.72 -13.48 5.84
N ILE A 36 6.58 -12.22 5.41
CA ILE A 36 7.71 -11.35 5.08
C ILE A 36 8.60 -11.14 6.31
N TRP A 37 8.00 -10.89 7.48
CA TRP A 37 8.73 -10.71 8.73
C TRP A 37 9.59 -11.94 9.08
N LEU A 38 8.98 -13.13 9.10
CA LEU A 38 9.66 -14.37 9.47
C LEU A 38 10.73 -14.75 8.46
N VAL A 39 10.42 -14.68 7.15
CA VAL A 39 11.40 -14.95 6.09
C VAL A 39 12.56 -13.97 6.16
N GLY A 40 12.28 -12.69 6.39
CA GLY A 40 13.32 -11.66 6.50
C GLY A 40 14.20 -11.84 7.74
N GLN A 41 13.66 -12.29 8.87
CA GLN A 41 14.46 -12.52 10.09
C GLN A 41 15.41 -13.70 9.96
N HIS A 42 15.05 -14.71 9.15
CA HIS A 42 15.89 -15.88 8.91
C HIS A 42 16.77 -15.74 7.66
N HIS A 43 16.68 -14.61 6.96
CA HIS A 43 17.50 -14.34 5.77
C HIS A 43 18.90 -13.88 6.19
N THR A 44 19.93 -14.50 5.62
CA THR A 44 21.33 -14.07 5.80
C THR A 44 21.62 -12.87 4.91
N PRO A 45 21.95 -11.69 5.47
CA PRO A 45 22.18 -10.47 4.68
C PRO A 45 23.24 -10.64 3.59
N GLU A 46 22.96 -10.14 2.39
CA GLU A 46 23.87 -10.17 1.23
C GLU A 46 24.15 -8.73 0.75
N TYR A 47 25.11 -8.07 1.40
CA TYR A 47 25.43 -6.66 1.19
C TYR A 47 25.95 -6.31 -0.22
N THR A 48 26.30 -7.32 -1.02
CA THR A 48 26.71 -7.20 -2.42
C THR A 48 25.54 -7.27 -3.41
N THR A 49 24.30 -7.43 -2.93
CA THR A 49 23.12 -7.44 -3.80
C THR A 49 23.01 -6.12 -4.57
N SER A 50 23.06 -6.19 -5.89
CA SER A 50 22.94 -5.01 -6.74
C SER A 50 21.49 -4.56 -6.93
N LEU A 51 21.30 -3.26 -7.14
CA LEU A 51 20.04 -2.63 -7.52
C LEU A 51 20.25 -1.90 -8.84
N PHE A 52 19.69 -2.43 -9.94
CA PHE A 52 19.89 -1.90 -11.30
C PHE A 52 21.38 -1.71 -11.67
N GLY A 53 22.22 -2.67 -11.30
CA GLY A 53 23.66 -2.64 -11.57
C GLY A 53 24.48 -1.72 -10.66
N GLN A 54 23.87 -1.13 -9.64
CA GLN A 54 24.57 -0.37 -8.60
C GLN A 54 24.74 -1.24 -7.34
N GLU A 55 25.87 -1.09 -6.67
CA GLU A 55 26.22 -1.79 -5.41
C GLU A 55 26.66 -0.78 -4.34
N GLY A 56 26.74 -1.22 -3.08
CA GLY A 56 27.21 -0.41 -1.96
C GLY A 56 26.49 0.94 -1.83
N GLU A 57 27.26 2.02 -1.71
CA GLU A 57 26.74 3.38 -1.56
C GLU A 57 25.90 3.84 -2.78
N GLY A 58 26.30 3.43 -3.99
CA GLY A 58 25.56 3.71 -5.21
C GLY A 58 24.15 3.08 -5.16
N ALA A 59 24.06 1.83 -4.70
CA ALA A 59 22.77 1.15 -4.50
C ALA A 59 21.93 1.85 -3.43
N VAL A 60 22.54 2.25 -2.31
CA VAL A 60 21.86 2.96 -1.20
C VAL A 60 21.28 4.29 -1.68
N THR A 61 22.07 5.09 -2.40
CA THR A 61 21.65 6.38 -2.95
C THR A 61 20.56 6.22 -3.99
N LEU A 62 20.71 5.26 -4.92
CA LEU A 62 19.69 4.96 -5.91
C LEU A 62 18.37 4.55 -5.24
N LYS A 63 18.43 3.63 -4.28
CA LYS A 63 17.28 3.17 -3.51
C LYS A 63 16.58 4.31 -2.79
N ALA A 64 17.33 5.25 -2.21
CA ALA A 64 16.76 6.44 -1.59
C ALA A 64 16.01 7.31 -2.59
N ARG A 65 16.58 7.57 -3.78
CA ARG A 65 15.91 8.33 -4.85
C ARG A 65 14.64 7.62 -5.35
N LEU A 66 14.69 6.31 -5.55
CA LEU A 66 13.51 5.51 -5.93
C LEU A 66 12.44 5.52 -4.83
N GLY A 67 12.83 5.46 -3.56
CA GLY A 67 11.92 5.58 -2.43
C GLY A 67 11.24 6.95 -2.33
N THR A 68 11.98 8.04 -2.61
CA THR A 68 11.40 9.38 -2.72
C THR A 68 10.43 9.49 -3.89
N ALA A 69 10.76 8.93 -5.05
CA ALA A 69 9.84 8.85 -6.19
C ALA A 69 8.57 8.06 -5.82
N LEU A 70 8.70 6.91 -5.15
CA LEU A 70 7.58 6.10 -4.68
C LEU A 70 6.67 6.88 -3.72
N PHE A 71 7.23 7.64 -2.79
CA PHE A 71 6.45 8.50 -1.90
C PHE A 71 5.71 9.61 -2.67
N GLY A 72 6.36 10.25 -3.65
CA GLY A 72 5.71 11.21 -4.55
C GLY A 72 4.53 10.60 -5.31
N LEU A 73 4.67 9.39 -5.85
CA LEU A 73 3.57 8.67 -6.49
C LEU A 73 2.43 8.37 -5.50
N ALA A 74 2.76 8.03 -4.24
CA ALA A 74 1.77 7.78 -3.19
C ALA A 74 0.98 9.07 -2.82
N VAL A 75 1.64 10.23 -2.77
CA VAL A 75 0.96 11.53 -2.60
C VAL A 75 -0.02 11.78 -3.75
N ILE A 76 0.42 11.58 -5.00
CA ILE A 76 -0.45 11.71 -6.18
C ILE A 76 -1.64 10.75 -6.10
N GLN A 77 -1.44 9.51 -5.63
CA GLN A 77 -2.52 8.54 -5.43
C GLN A 77 -3.58 9.06 -4.45
N VAL A 78 -3.18 9.65 -3.32
CA VAL A 78 -4.09 10.22 -2.32
C VAL A 78 -4.86 11.40 -2.92
N LEU A 79 -4.19 12.31 -3.63
CA LEU A 79 -4.86 13.45 -4.29
C LEU A 79 -5.92 12.97 -5.29
N LEU A 80 -5.59 11.99 -6.14
CA LEU A 80 -6.55 11.40 -7.08
C LEU A 80 -7.71 10.70 -6.36
N ALA A 81 -7.44 10.00 -5.25
CA ALA A 81 -8.47 9.39 -4.43
C ALA A 81 -9.40 10.44 -3.82
N LEU A 82 -8.86 11.54 -3.28
CA LEU A 82 -9.67 12.66 -2.76
C LEU A 82 -10.54 13.29 -3.85
N LEU A 83 -10.03 13.45 -5.08
CA LEU A 83 -10.84 13.92 -6.21
C LEU A 83 -11.96 12.93 -6.60
N MET A 84 -11.74 11.63 -6.40
CA MET A 84 -12.73 10.59 -6.63
C MET A 84 -13.80 10.53 -5.53
N TYR A 85 -13.38 10.57 -4.27
CA TYR A 85 -14.26 10.43 -3.09
C TYR A 85 -14.88 11.75 -2.62
N GLY A 86 -14.27 12.90 -2.94
CA GLY A 86 -14.66 14.25 -2.55
C GLY A 86 -15.71 14.90 -3.47
N ARG A 87 -16.05 14.28 -4.61
CA ARG A 87 -17.21 14.67 -5.44
C ARG A 87 -18.56 14.30 -4.81
N ARG A 88 -18.70 14.51 -3.49
CA ARG A 88 -19.94 14.33 -2.73
C ARG A 88 -20.86 15.52 -2.97
N GLY A 89 -21.47 15.52 -4.15
CA GLY A 89 -22.53 16.45 -4.54
C GLY A 89 -23.55 15.80 -5.48
N GLY A 90 -23.63 14.47 -5.52
CA GLY A 90 -24.69 13.70 -6.18
C GLY A 90 -24.77 13.75 -7.72
N LEU A 91 -24.00 14.60 -8.40
CA LEU A 91 -24.32 14.94 -9.81
C LEU A 91 -23.33 14.43 -10.87
N THR A 92 -22.08 14.05 -10.54
CA THR A 92 -21.17 13.45 -11.55
C THR A 92 -20.23 12.40 -10.97
N ALA A 93 -20.21 11.21 -11.57
CA ALA A 93 -19.15 10.25 -11.36
C ALA A 93 -17.80 10.89 -11.73
N ALA A 94 -16.74 10.62 -10.95
CA ALA A 94 -15.40 11.13 -11.26
C ALA A 94 -15.04 10.78 -12.72
N PRO A 95 -14.52 11.73 -13.52
CA PRO A 95 -14.19 11.50 -14.93
C PRO A 95 -13.40 10.21 -15.13
N ARG A 96 -13.70 9.47 -16.20
CA ARG A 96 -13.03 8.20 -16.53
C ARG A 96 -11.50 8.36 -16.53
N ARG A 97 -10.99 9.52 -16.97
CA ARG A 97 -9.57 9.87 -16.95
C ARG A 97 -8.98 9.79 -15.53
N ILE A 98 -9.59 10.42 -14.52
CA ILE A 98 -9.08 10.41 -13.14
C ILE A 98 -8.97 8.98 -12.60
N ARG A 99 -10.01 8.15 -12.82
CA ARG A 99 -9.99 6.75 -12.36
C ARG A 99 -8.91 5.93 -13.06
N LEU A 100 -8.73 6.14 -14.37
CA LEU A 100 -7.68 5.47 -15.14
C LEU A 100 -6.29 5.92 -14.66
N THR A 101 -6.08 7.22 -14.50
CA THR A 101 -4.83 7.79 -13.98
C THR A 101 -4.51 7.24 -12.58
N HIS A 102 -5.49 7.18 -11.68
CA HIS A 102 -5.31 6.58 -10.35
C HIS A 102 -4.85 5.12 -10.48
N ARG A 103 -5.48 4.32 -11.35
CA ARG A 103 -5.10 2.91 -11.53
C ARG A 103 -3.71 2.74 -12.15
N VAL A 104 -3.38 3.51 -13.19
CA VAL A 104 -2.08 3.42 -13.89
C VAL A 104 -0.95 3.85 -12.97
N ILE A 105 -1.09 4.98 -12.27
CA ILE A 105 -0.09 5.44 -11.30
C ILE A 105 0.02 4.45 -10.13
N GLY A 106 -1.09 3.85 -9.70
CA GLY A 106 -1.08 2.83 -8.65
C GLY A 106 -0.31 1.58 -9.06
N TRP A 107 -0.47 1.13 -10.32
CA TRP A 107 0.34 0.05 -10.88
C TRP A 107 1.82 0.43 -10.99
N GLY A 108 2.13 1.65 -11.44
CA GLY A 108 3.50 2.15 -11.49
C GLY A 108 4.17 2.21 -10.11
N ALA A 109 3.45 2.70 -9.10
CA ALA A 109 3.93 2.73 -7.71
C ALA A 109 4.18 1.30 -7.18
N PHE A 110 3.27 0.36 -7.44
CA PHE A 110 3.49 -1.04 -7.06
C PHE A 110 4.71 -1.63 -7.77
N ALA A 111 4.80 -1.48 -9.09
CA ALA A 111 5.91 -1.97 -9.89
C ALA A 111 7.26 -1.39 -9.43
N LEU A 112 7.29 -0.12 -9.04
CA LEU A 112 8.48 0.54 -8.47
C LEU A 112 8.83 0.01 -7.08
N SER A 113 7.82 -0.32 -6.25
CA SER A 113 8.04 -0.82 -4.89
C SER A 113 8.65 -2.22 -4.85
N VAL A 114 8.40 -3.05 -5.86
CA VAL A 114 8.88 -4.45 -5.93
C VAL A 114 10.42 -4.55 -5.92
N PRO A 115 11.17 -3.91 -6.85
CA PRO A 115 12.63 -3.99 -6.85
C PRO A 115 13.25 -3.35 -5.60
N ILE A 116 12.65 -2.28 -5.07
CA ILE A 116 13.09 -1.65 -3.81
C ILE A 116 12.99 -2.66 -2.65
N ALA A 117 11.83 -3.30 -2.51
CA ALA A 117 11.56 -4.25 -1.44
C ALA A 117 12.40 -5.53 -1.57
N TYR A 118 12.54 -6.06 -2.79
CA TYR A 118 13.43 -7.18 -3.07
C TYR A 118 14.85 -6.85 -2.61
N HIS A 119 15.36 -5.68 -2.99
CA HIS A 119 16.67 -5.23 -2.55
C HIS A 119 16.75 -5.07 -1.02
N CYS A 120 15.72 -4.52 -0.35
CA CYS A 120 15.67 -4.47 1.12
C CYS A 120 15.83 -5.85 1.74
N VAL A 121 14.97 -6.79 1.36
CA VAL A 121 14.90 -8.11 2.00
C VAL A 121 16.15 -8.91 1.69
N ARG A 122 16.68 -8.87 0.47
CA ARG A 122 17.89 -9.61 0.08
C ARG A 122 19.17 -9.03 0.68
N THR A 123 19.30 -7.72 0.70
CA THR A 123 20.54 -7.08 1.17
C THR A 123 20.63 -7.11 2.68
N TYR A 124 19.51 -6.90 3.38
CA TYR A 124 19.49 -6.67 4.83
C TYR A 124 18.64 -7.67 5.62
N GLY A 125 17.59 -8.24 5.03
CA GLY A 125 16.60 -9.01 5.77
C GLY A 125 15.70 -8.12 6.65
N VAL A 126 15.22 -8.68 7.76
CA VAL A 126 14.49 -7.96 8.81
C VAL A 126 15.40 -7.83 10.02
N GLU A 127 15.66 -6.59 10.41
CA GLU A 127 16.51 -6.25 11.54
C GLU A 127 15.75 -5.40 12.56
N THR A 128 16.24 -5.39 13.80
CA THR A 128 15.69 -4.59 14.90
C THR A 128 16.78 -3.83 15.66
N SER A 129 17.89 -3.52 14.97
CA SER A 129 19.12 -2.95 15.54
C SER A 129 18.96 -1.52 16.07
N SER A 130 18.02 -0.76 15.51
CA SER A 130 17.64 0.57 16.02
C SER A 130 16.16 0.87 15.77
N THR A 131 15.61 1.87 16.46
CA THR A 131 14.21 2.29 16.30
C THR A 131 13.85 2.55 14.84
N ARG A 132 14.73 3.23 14.10
CA ARG A 132 14.56 3.50 12.68
C ARG A 132 14.50 2.23 11.84
N VAL A 133 15.41 1.29 12.08
CA VAL A 133 15.47 0.01 11.34
C VAL A 133 14.23 -0.82 11.66
N TYR A 134 13.82 -0.89 12.92
CA TYR A 134 12.59 -1.54 13.35
C TYR A 134 11.35 -0.95 12.66
N LEU A 135 11.23 0.37 12.63
CA LEU A 135 10.15 1.06 11.92
C LEU A 135 10.14 0.72 10.43
N HIS A 136 11.32 0.69 9.79
CA HIS A 136 11.46 0.31 8.38
C HIS A 136 10.97 -1.12 8.13
N SER A 137 11.42 -2.08 8.94
CA SER A 137 11.04 -3.48 8.79
C SER A 137 9.54 -3.72 9.01
N VAL A 138 8.96 -3.12 10.06
CA VAL A 138 7.51 -3.20 10.32
C VAL A 138 6.71 -2.55 9.19
N ALA A 139 7.12 -1.35 8.75
CA ALA A 139 6.42 -0.64 7.67
C ALA A 139 6.51 -1.40 6.34
N GLY A 140 7.63 -2.07 6.04
CA GLY A 140 7.78 -2.93 4.87
C GLY A 140 6.79 -4.10 4.87
N CYS A 141 6.63 -4.76 6.02
CA CYS A 141 5.65 -5.83 6.20
C CYS A 141 4.21 -5.31 6.06
N ALA A 142 3.92 -4.19 6.71
CA ALA A 142 2.60 -3.55 6.66
C ALA A 142 2.22 -3.11 5.24
N LEU A 143 3.18 -2.63 4.44
CA LEU A 143 2.96 -2.21 3.06
C LEU A 143 2.42 -3.36 2.20
N TYR A 144 3.07 -4.52 2.23
CA TYR A 144 2.64 -5.67 1.43
C TYR A 144 1.37 -6.33 1.96
N GLY A 145 1.19 -6.36 3.29
CA GLY A 145 -0.09 -6.76 3.88
C GLY A 145 -1.25 -5.86 3.41
N ALA A 146 -1.07 -4.54 3.48
CA ALA A 146 -2.07 -3.57 3.02
C ALA A 146 -2.32 -3.66 1.51
N PHE A 147 -1.30 -4.01 0.72
CA PHE A 147 -1.47 -4.27 -0.72
C PHE A 147 -2.35 -5.50 -0.95
N VAL A 148 -2.11 -6.62 -0.26
CA VAL A 148 -2.97 -7.81 -0.29
C VAL A 148 -4.41 -7.45 0.10
N ALA A 149 -4.58 -6.66 1.17
CA ALA A 149 -5.90 -6.19 1.61
C ALA A 149 -6.60 -5.40 0.50
N LYS A 150 -5.89 -4.45 -0.14
CA LYS A 150 -6.43 -3.65 -1.25
C LYS A 150 -6.88 -4.52 -2.41
N VAL A 151 -6.10 -5.53 -2.81
CA VAL A 151 -6.44 -6.46 -3.90
C VAL A 151 -7.71 -7.24 -3.56
N LEU A 152 -7.80 -7.79 -2.34
CA LEU A 152 -8.97 -8.55 -1.89
C LEU A 152 -10.24 -7.70 -1.85
N VAL A 153 -10.15 -6.47 -1.33
CA VAL A 153 -11.29 -5.56 -1.24
C VAL A 153 -11.76 -5.12 -2.65
N VAL A 154 -10.84 -4.86 -3.59
CA VAL A 154 -11.20 -4.49 -4.97
C VAL A 154 -11.91 -5.63 -5.72
N HIS A 155 -11.54 -6.88 -5.46
CA HIS A 155 -12.11 -8.03 -6.17
C HIS A 155 -13.31 -8.66 -5.44
N SER A 156 -13.61 -8.23 -4.21
CA SER A 156 -14.74 -8.75 -3.45
C SER A 156 -15.98 -7.88 -3.59
N ARG A 157 -17.13 -8.52 -3.84
CA ARG A 157 -18.45 -7.86 -3.76
C ARG A 157 -19.07 -7.93 -2.36
N HIS A 158 -18.44 -8.65 -1.44
CA HIS A 158 -18.96 -8.92 -0.10
C HIS A 158 -18.31 -8.09 1.01
N LEU A 159 -17.20 -7.40 0.71
CA LEU A 159 -16.50 -6.54 1.65
C LEU A 159 -17.03 -5.09 1.58
N PRO A 160 -17.14 -4.39 2.72
CA PRO A 160 -17.69 -3.03 2.74
C PRO A 160 -16.76 -2.03 2.03
N GLY A 161 -17.36 -1.09 1.29
CA GLY A 161 -16.62 -0.14 0.45
C GLY A 161 -15.69 0.82 1.21
N TRP A 162 -15.85 1.00 2.53
CA TRP A 162 -14.94 1.81 3.36
C TRP A 162 -13.57 1.15 3.56
N LEU A 163 -13.45 -0.17 3.35
CA LEU A 163 -12.17 -0.85 3.45
C LEU A 163 -11.20 -0.44 2.33
N LEU A 164 -11.70 0.05 1.19
CA LEU A 164 -10.85 0.56 0.12
C LEU A 164 -10.04 1.79 0.55
N PRO A 165 -10.65 2.88 1.05
CA PRO A 165 -9.89 4.00 1.55
C PRO A 165 -9.04 3.63 2.77
N ALA A 166 -9.51 2.75 3.67
CA ALA A 166 -8.69 2.31 4.81
C ALA A 166 -7.40 1.59 4.38
N ALA A 167 -7.48 0.64 3.44
CA ALA A 167 -6.31 -0.04 2.88
C ALA A 167 -5.40 0.95 2.11
N GLY A 168 -5.99 1.88 1.35
CA GLY A 168 -5.25 2.94 0.66
C GLY A 168 -4.50 3.88 1.61
N SER A 169 -5.13 4.30 2.71
CA SER A 169 -4.50 5.11 3.74
C SER A 169 -3.39 4.37 4.47
N THR A 170 -3.58 3.08 4.74
CA THR A 170 -2.54 2.23 5.34
C THR A 170 -1.32 2.12 4.43
N LEU A 171 -1.53 1.93 3.12
CA LEU A 171 -0.43 1.95 2.14
C LEU A 171 0.31 3.28 2.13
N PHE A 172 -0.41 4.40 2.11
CA PHE A 172 0.21 5.72 2.13
C PHE A 172 1.03 5.94 3.41
N ALA A 173 0.48 5.59 4.57
CA ALA A 173 1.18 5.69 5.85
C ALA A 173 2.45 4.81 5.89
N ALA A 174 2.35 3.55 5.43
CA ALA A 174 3.49 2.65 5.38
C ALA A 174 4.59 3.17 4.44
N ILE A 175 4.24 3.68 3.25
CA ILE A 175 5.20 4.31 2.33
C ILE A 175 5.84 5.55 2.97
N GLY A 176 5.06 6.37 3.69
CA GLY A 176 5.58 7.53 4.41
C GLY A 176 6.59 7.17 5.50
N VAL A 177 6.30 6.14 6.31
CA VAL A 177 7.23 5.64 7.33
C VAL A 177 8.49 5.05 6.69
N LEU A 178 8.35 4.29 5.60
CA LEU A 178 9.49 3.77 4.84
C LEU A 178 10.35 4.89 4.28
N TRP A 179 9.72 5.94 3.72
CA TRP A 179 10.41 7.11 3.20
C TRP A 179 11.17 7.87 4.29
N TYR A 180 10.52 8.12 5.42
CA TYR A 180 11.11 8.81 6.56
C TYR A 180 12.28 8.01 7.17
N SER A 181 12.12 6.70 7.38
CA SER A 181 13.14 5.85 8.00
C SER A 181 14.35 5.52 7.12
N ALA A 182 14.26 5.70 5.79
CA ALA A 182 15.36 5.33 4.88
C ALA A 182 15.70 6.41 3.84
N PRO A 183 14.90 6.65 2.78
CA PRO A 183 15.18 7.72 1.80
C PRO A 183 15.53 9.08 2.40
N LEU A 184 14.70 9.60 3.31
CA LEU A 184 14.96 10.90 3.92
C LEU A 184 16.26 10.88 4.71
N TRP A 185 16.48 9.84 5.53
CA TRP A 185 17.71 9.68 6.30
C TRP A 185 18.95 9.67 5.40
N VAL A 186 18.96 8.89 4.32
CA VAL A 186 20.09 8.84 3.38
C VAL A 186 20.31 10.20 2.70
N LEU A 187 19.24 10.84 2.23
CA LEU A 187 19.32 12.08 1.46
C LEU A 187 19.53 13.33 2.34
N ASN A 188 19.37 13.20 3.65
CA ASN A 188 19.57 14.25 4.65
C ASN A 188 20.78 13.92 5.54
N GLU A 189 21.89 13.55 4.90
CA GLU A 189 23.20 13.35 5.56
C GLU A 189 23.15 12.40 6.76
N TYR A 190 22.37 11.32 6.66
CA TYR A 190 22.22 10.33 7.71
C TYR A 190 21.57 10.87 9.01
N ALA A 191 20.68 11.84 8.87
CA ALA A 191 19.91 12.42 9.97
C ALA A 191 18.39 12.46 9.67
N VAL A 192 17.57 12.14 10.66
CA VAL A 192 16.14 12.45 10.67
C VAL A 192 15.71 12.92 12.06
N PRO A 193 14.82 13.93 12.17
CA PRO A 193 14.41 14.42 13.49
C PRO A 193 13.71 13.33 14.31
N GLY A 194 14.25 13.00 15.48
CA GLY A 194 13.61 12.07 16.43
C GLY A 194 13.92 10.58 16.24
N LEU A 195 14.88 10.20 15.38
CA LEU A 195 15.34 8.82 15.18
C LEU A 195 16.86 8.72 15.04
#